data_AF-A0A1V2LI82-F1
#
_entry.id   AF-A0A1V2LI82-F1
#
_cell.length_a   1.000
_cell.length_b   1.000
_cell.length_c   1.000
_cell.angle_alpha   90.00
_cell.angle_beta   90.00
_cell.angle_gamma   90.00
#
_symmetry.space_group_name_H-M   'P 1'
#
loop_
_entity.id
_entity.type
_entity.pdbx_description
1 polymer ?
#
loop_
_entity_poly.entity_id
_entity_poly.type
_entity_poly.pdbx_seq_one_letter_code
_entity_poly.pdbx_strand_id
1 'polypeptide(L)'
;MTVNLNCIADICLIPIGTATPSVSDYVVEIQKVIQHSGLKYKMHSAGTAIEGPWDDVMALIGQMHERVHEMGIFRVQSDIRVGTRTDKVQSAQDKIDIVEVKLKR
;
A
#
# COMPACT_ATOMS: atom_id res chain seq x y z
N MET A 1 -15.52 2.34 -16.34
CA MET A 1 -14.93 3.70 -16.41
C MET A 1 -13.59 3.61 -15.72
N THR A 2 -12.52 4.14 -16.31
CA THR A 2 -11.17 4.13 -15.73
C THR A 2 -10.85 5.48 -15.08
N VAL A 3 -10.17 5.49 -13.94
CA VAL A 3 -9.75 6.70 -13.21
C VAL A 3 -8.30 7.01 -13.56
N ASN A 4 -8.09 8.06 -14.35
CA ASN A 4 -6.77 8.42 -14.90
C ASN A 4 -5.98 9.41 -14.02
N LEU A 5 -5.99 9.19 -12.70
CA LEU A 5 -5.29 10.03 -11.71
C LEU A 5 -4.10 9.27 -11.13
N ASN A 6 -3.00 9.96 -10.84
CA ASN A 6 -1.96 9.39 -9.99
C ASN A 6 -2.30 9.59 -8.51
N CYS A 7 -2.01 8.58 -7.71
CA CYS A 7 -2.23 8.60 -6.27
C CYS A 7 -1.03 8.05 -5.50
N ILE A 8 -0.98 8.40 -4.21
CA ILE A 8 -0.17 7.72 -3.22
C ILE A 8 -1.13 7.12 -2.22
N ALA A 9 -1.11 5.79 -2.07
CA ALA A 9 -1.92 5.06 -1.11
C ALA A 9 -1.01 4.37 -0.10
N ASP A 10 -1.20 4.68 1.17
CA ASP A 10 -0.61 3.94 2.28
C ASP A 10 -1.61 2.91 2.79
N ILE A 11 -1.27 1.63 2.66
CA ILE A 11 -2.13 0.48 2.97
C ILE A 11 -1.57 -0.28 4.17
N CYS A 12 -2.43 -0.53 5.16
CA CYS A 12 -2.20 -1.46 6.25
C CYS A 12 -3.24 -2.59 6.17
N LEU A 13 -2.79 -3.80 5.84
CA LEU A 13 -3.64 -4.97 5.67
C LEU A 13 -3.48 -5.93 6.85
N ILE A 14 -4.59 -6.32 7.46
CA ILE A 14 -4.66 -7.16 8.66
C ILE A 14 -5.54 -8.39 8.37
N PRO A 15 -4.97 -9.61 8.35
CA PRO A 15 -5.77 -10.83 8.34
C PRO A 15 -6.45 -11.02 9.70
N ILE A 16 -7.72 -11.41 9.71
CA ILE A 16 -8.53 -11.63 10.91
C ILE A 16 -8.89 -13.11 11.01
N GLY A 17 -8.71 -13.68 12.21
CA GLY A 17 -9.02 -15.09 12.48
C GLY A 17 -7.86 -16.04 12.19
N THR A 18 -6.63 -15.55 12.21
CA THR A 18 -5.41 -16.38 12.14
C THR A 18 -5.29 -17.27 13.37
N ALA A 19 -4.60 -18.41 13.23
CA ALA A 19 -4.37 -19.33 14.35
C ALA A 19 -3.45 -18.76 15.45
N THR A 20 -2.64 -17.76 15.12
CA THR A 20 -1.74 -17.08 16.08
C THR A 20 -1.79 -15.56 15.89
N PRO A 21 -1.36 -14.77 16.91
CA PRO A 21 -1.25 -13.32 16.77
C PRO A 21 -0.20 -12.85 15.75
N SER A 22 0.77 -13.70 15.39
CA SER A 22 1.76 -13.35 14.38
C SER A 22 1.15 -13.42 12.99
N VAL A 23 1.34 -12.36 12.21
CA VAL A 23 0.81 -12.23 10.84
C VAL A 23 1.90 -12.03 9.79
N SER A 24 3.18 -12.18 10.18
CA SER A 24 4.33 -11.88 9.32
C SER A 24 4.33 -12.64 8.00
N ASP A 25 3.90 -13.90 7.99
CA ASP A 25 3.91 -14.73 6.78
C ASP A 25 2.93 -14.21 5.72
N TYR A 26 1.76 -13.72 6.14
CA TYR A 26 0.80 -13.05 5.25
C TYR A 26 1.38 -11.74 4.71
N VAL A 27 2.04 -10.96 5.56
CA VAL A 27 2.70 -9.71 5.16
C VAL A 27 3.79 -9.99 4.13
N VAL A 28 4.58 -11.06 4.28
CA VAL A 28 5.60 -11.48 3.30
C VAL A 28 4.97 -11.80 1.94
N GLU A 29 3.88 -12.55 1.91
CA GLU A 29 3.19 -12.88 0.66
C GLU A 29 2.59 -11.65 -0.03
N ILE A 30 2.03 -10.73 0.74
CA ILE A 30 1.55 -9.44 0.26
C ILE A 30 2.69 -8.61 -0.33
N GLN A 31 3.84 -8.54 0.34
CA GLN A 31 5.01 -7.80 -0.18
C GLN A 31 5.51 -8.39 -1.50
N LYS A 32 5.45 -9.71 -1.67
CA LYS A 32 5.75 -10.33 -2.96
C LYS A 32 4.76 -9.86 -4.03
N VAL A 33 3.45 -9.84 -3.75
CA VAL A 33 2.46 -9.32 -4.71
C VAL A 33 2.79 -7.88 -5.13
N ILE A 34 3.11 -7.01 -4.17
CA ILE A 34 3.51 -5.62 -4.45
C ILE A 34 4.78 -5.58 -5.30
N GLN A 35 5.80 -6.38 -4.97
CA GLN A 35 7.06 -6.41 -5.71
C GLN A 35 6.87 -6.82 -7.19
N HIS A 36 5.95 -7.75 -7.48
CA HIS A 36 5.67 -8.19 -8.84
C HIS A 36 4.83 -7.19 -9.65
N SER A 37 4.21 -6.20 -9.00
CA SER A 37 3.36 -5.20 -9.69
C SER A 37 4.15 -4.22 -10.57
N GLY A 38 5.43 -4.01 -10.28
CA GLY A 38 6.24 -2.96 -10.91
C GLY A 38 5.88 -1.53 -10.49
N LEU A 39 4.88 -1.34 -9.63
CA LEU A 39 4.57 -0.03 -9.05
C LEU A 39 5.66 0.39 -8.07
N LYS A 40 5.84 1.70 -7.91
CA LYS A 40 6.76 2.23 -6.92
C LYS A 40 6.15 2.04 -5.54
N TYR A 41 6.92 1.50 -4.60
CA TYR A 41 6.46 1.28 -3.24
C TYR A 41 7.56 1.49 -2.20
N LYS A 42 7.15 1.68 -0.94
CA LYS A 42 8.04 1.73 0.21
C LYS A 42 7.35 1.12 1.43
N MET A 43 7.88 0.00 1.91
CA MET A 43 7.44 -0.64 3.15
C MET A 43 7.96 0.12 4.38
N HIS A 44 7.15 0.17 5.44
CA HIS A 44 7.56 0.61 6.77
C HIS A 44 6.84 -0.22 7.84
N SER A 45 7.06 0.11 9.11
CA SER A 45 6.59 -0.69 10.25
C SER A 45 5.06 -0.84 10.39
N ALA A 46 4.28 -0.01 9.69
CA ALA A 46 2.83 0.10 9.89
C ALA A 46 2.03 -0.03 8.58
N GLY A 47 2.69 -0.40 7.48
CA GLY A 47 2.05 -0.43 6.17
C GLY A 47 3.04 -0.38 5.02
N THR A 48 2.50 -0.14 3.84
CA THR A 48 3.28 0.08 2.61
C THR A 48 2.67 1.21 1.83
N ALA A 49 3.47 2.22 1.53
CA ALA A 49 3.10 3.28 0.61
C ALA A 49 3.32 2.80 -0.82
N ILE A 50 2.28 2.88 -1.66
CA ILE A 50 2.28 2.51 -3.08
C ILE A 50 1.92 3.76 -3.90
N GLU A 51 2.65 3.99 -4.98
CA GLU A 51 2.50 5.15 -5.86
C GLU A 51 2.25 4.70 -7.30
N GLY A 52 1.27 5.31 -7.96
CA GLY A 52 0.96 5.01 -9.36
C GLY A 52 -0.42 5.48 -9.79
N PRO A 53 -0.87 5.05 -10.98
CA PRO A 53 -2.22 5.28 -11.46
C PRO A 53 -3.25 4.70 -10.48
N TRP A 54 -4.35 5.41 -10.28
CA TRP A 54 -5.40 5.07 -9.30
C TRP A 54 -5.91 3.64 -9.52
N ASP A 55 -6.28 3.31 -10.75
CA ASP A 55 -6.84 2.00 -11.07
C ASP A 55 -5.83 0.88 -10.80
N ASP A 56 -4.56 1.08 -11.15
CA ASP A 56 -3.50 0.09 -10.92
C ASP A 56 -3.21 -0.10 -9.42
N VAL A 57 -3.15 0.99 -8.66
CA VAL A 57 -2.93 0.95 -7.20
C VAL A 57 -4.09 0.25 -6.50
N MET A 58 -5.34 0.60 -6.85
CA MET A 58 -6.52 0.00 -6.22
C MET A 58 -6.72 -1.46 -6.65
N ALA A 59 -6.40 -1.80 -7.90
CA ALA A 59 -6.40 -3.19 -8.38
C ALA A 59 -5.36 -4.03 -7.63
N LEU A 60 -4.15 -3.50 -7.42
CA LEU A 60 -3.11 -4.17 -6.64
C LEU A 60 -3.58 -4.41 -5.19
N ILE A 61 -4.22 -3.43 -4.55
CA ILE A 61 -4.79 -3.60 -3.20
C ILE A 61 -5.84 -4.72 -3.21
N GLY A 62 -6.69 -4.81 -4.23
CA GLY A 62 -7.61 -5.93 -4.41
C GLY A 62 -6.90 -7.28 -4.50
N GLN A 63 -5.85 -7.38 -5.31
CA GLN A 63 -5.04 -8.60 -5.45
C GLN A 63 -4.35 -9.02 -4.13
N MET A 64 -3.97 -8.05 -3.29
CA MET A 64 -3.44 -8.34 -1.95
C MET A 64 -4.49 -9.05 -1.07
N HIS A 65 -5.76 -8.63 -1.15
CA HIS A 65 -6.85 -9.32 -0.43
C HIS A 65 -7.08 -10.72 -0.99
N GLU A 66 -7.15 -10.87 -2.31
CA GLU A 66 -7.29 -12.18 -2.97
C GLU A 66 -6.18 -13.14 -2.53
N ARG A 67 -4.93 -12.67 -2.54
CA ARG A 67 -3.78 -13.48 -2.12
C ARG A 67 -3.92 -14.00 -0.69
N VAL A 68 -4.39 -13.18 0.23
CA VAL A 68 -4.59 -13.59 1.63
C VAL A 68 -5.76 -14.57 1.77
N HIS A 69 -6.82 -14.42 0.96
CA HIS A 69 -7.91 -15.39 0.91
C HIS A 69 -7.45 -16.75 0.35
N GLU A 70 -6.59 -16.77 -0.67
CA GLU A 70 -5.96 -18.02 -1.19
C GLU A 70 -5.15 -18.76 -0.13
N MET A 71 -4.60 -18.05 0.86
CA MET A 71 -3.89 -18.63 2.00
C MET A 71 -4.81 -19.21 3.08
N GLY A 72 -6.13 -19.20 2.86
CA GLY A 72 -7.12 -19.79 3.77
C GLY A 72 -7.67 -18.84 4.82
N ILE A 73 -7.39 -17.53 4.74
CA ILE A 73 -7.95 -16.53 5.65
C ILE A 73 -9.32 -16.06 5.16
N PHE A 74 -10.34 -16.19 6.00
CA PHE A 74 -11.71 -15.83 5.61
C PHE A 74 -11.99 -14.33 5.65
N ARG A 75 -11.23 -13.56 6.42
CA ARG A 75 -11.49 -12.12 6.60
C ARG A 75 -10.21 -11.32 6.58
N VAL A 76 -10.21 -10.25 5.79
CA VAL A 76 -9.15 -9.25 5.72
C VAL A 76 -9.77 -7.90 6.05
N GLN A 77 -9.11 -7.13 6.91
CA GLN A 77 -9.41 -5.72 7.14
C GLN A 77 -8.24 -4.89 6.67
N SER A 78 -8.53 -3.80 5.97
CA SER A 78 -7.50 -2.88 5.49
C SER A 78 -7.82 -1.44 5.87
N ASP A 79 -6.82 -0.70 6.30
CA ASP A 79 -6.85 0.76 6.41
C ASP A 79 -6.06 1.36 5.22
N ILE A 80 -6.68 2.31 4.52
CA ILE A 80 -6.10 2.94 3.35
C ILE A 80 -6.17 4.45 3.51
N ARG A 81 -5.00 5.10 3.55
CA ARG A 81 -4.88 6.55 3.41
C ARG A 81 -4.40 6.86 2.02
N VAL A 82 -5.29 7.38 1.18
CA VAL A 82 -4.98 7.72 -0.22
C VAL A 82 -5.14 9.21 -0.47
N GLY A 83 -4.25 9.77 -1.28
CA GLY A 83 -4.34 11.17 -1.71
C GLY A 83 -3.97 11.35 -3.18
N THR A 84 -4.65 12.29 -3.83
CA THR A 84 -4.39 12.78 -5.18
C THR A 84 -4.17 14.29 -5.13
N ARG A 85 -3.43 14.84 -6.09
CA ARG A 85 -3.22 16.30 -6.22
C ARG A 85 -3.01 16.67 -7.68
N THR A 86 -3.32 17.93 -8.03
CA THR A 86 -3.20 18.45 -9.41
C THR A 86 -2.18 19.57 -9.56
N ASP A 87 -1.65 20.11 -8.46
CA ASP A 87 -0.74 21.26 -8.47
C ASP A 87 0.72 20.89 -8.75
N LYS A 88 1.14 19.65 -8.46
CA LYS A 88 2.48 19.13 -8.76
C LYS A 88 2.55 17.60 -8.74
N VAL A 89 3.53 17.06 -9.44
CA VAL A 89 3.95 15.65 -9.30
C VAL A 89 4.86 15.56 -8.07
N GLN A 90 4.57 14.61 -7.18
CA GLN A 90 5.33 14.41 -5.94
C GLN A 90 5.25 12.93 -5.53
N SER A 91 6.39 12.32 -5.21
CA SER A 91 6.45 10.99 -4.62
C SER A 91 6.33 10.99 -3.10
N ALA A 92 6.20 9.81 -2.49
CA ALA A 92 6.20 9.65 -1.03
C ALA A 92 7.56 10.06 -0.44
N GLN A 93 8.67 9.78 -1.14
CA GLN A 93 10.00 10.22 -0.70
C GLN A 93 10.11 11.75 -0.73
N ASP A 94 9.66 12.40 -1.81
CA ASP A 94 9.65 13.87 -1.90
C ASP A 94 8.80 14.51 -0.79
N LYS A 95 7.74 13.84 -0.32
CA LYS A 95 6.95 14.30 0.83
C LYS A 95 7.76 14.29 2.13
N ILE A 96 8.54 13.23 2.35
CA ILE A 96 9.42 13.09 3.53
C ILE A 96 10.53 14.14 3.46
N ASP A 97 11.23 14.23 2.34
CA ASP A 97 12.39 15.12 2.16
C ASP A 97 12.04 16.58 2.44
N ILE A 98 10.88 17.05 1.98
CA ILE A 98 10.41 18.43 2.24
C ILE A 98 10.19 18.67 3.74
N VAL A 99 9.65 17.69 4.47
CA VAL A 99 9.45 17.82 5.93
C VAL A 99 10.80 17.83 6.63
N GLU A 100 11.71 16.92 6.29
CA GLU A 100 13.06 16.86 6.88
C GLU A 100 13.86 18.13 6.66
N VAL A 101 13.81 18.70 5.45
CA VAL A 101 14.44 19.99 5.15
C VAL A 101 13.85 21.10 6.02
N LYS A 102 12.53 21.11 6.22
CA LYS A 102 11.84 22.11 7.05
C LYS A 102 12.12 21.95 8.54
N LEU A 103 12.33 20.71 9.04
CA LEU A 103 12.68 20.44 10.43
C LEU A 103 14.09 20.90 10.80
N LYS A 104 14.99 21.01 9.81
CA LYS A 104 16.37 21.47 9.98
C LYS A 104 16.54 23.00 9.88
N ARG A 105 15.44 23.73 9.63
CA ARG A 105 15.41 25.19 9.59
C ARG A 105 14.98 25.74 10.94
#